data_AF-A0A0K0D3E1-F1
#
_entry.id   AF-A0A0K0D3E1-F1
#
_cell.length_a   1.000
_cell.length_b   1.000
_cell.length_c   1.000
_cell.angle_alpha   90.00
_cell.angle_beta   90.00
_cell.angle_gamma   90.00
#
_symmetry.space_group_name_H-M   'P 1'
#
loop_
_entity.id
_entity.type
_entity.pdbx_description
1 polymer ?
#
loop_
_entity_poly.entity_id
_entity_poly.type
_entity_poly.pdbx_seq_one_letter_code
_entity_poly.pdbx_strand_id
1 'polypeptide(L)'
;LRPLLRILSKTHEYDDRFTENGQLWNDAEDDMTTRWSFAAAVLYALTVITSTGYDHVTPTTDPGRIFTVFFGLIGIPLMFITAADIGKFLSEIVIRSYAKLLEFWHFIASTVELLRTNMFDGEIDSVDSL
;
A
#
# COMPACT_ATOMS: atom_id res chain seq x y z
N LEU A 1 28.51 28.98 -48.77
CA LEU A 1 28.03 27.72 -48.16
C LEU A 1 28.71 27.39 -46.81
N ARG A 2 30.04 27.36 -46.71
CA ARG A 2 30.76 27.08 -45.43
C ARG A 2 30.39 27.97 -44.23
N PRO A 3 30.15 29.30 -44.35
CA PRO A 3 29.77 30.11 -43.18
C PRO A 3 28.36 29.79 -42.65
N LEU A 4 27.43 29.39 -43.53
CA LEU A 4 26.07 29.01 -43.12
C LEU A 4 26.03 27.64 -42.44
N LEU A 5 26.85 26.69 -42.90
CA LEU A 5 27.02 25.39 -42.22
C LEU A 5 27.66 25.54 -40.83
N ARG A 6 28.49 26.56 -40.62
CA ARG A 6 29.08 26.87 -39.31
C ARG A 6 28.08 27.49 -38.34
N ILE A 7 27.09 28.23 -38.85
CA ILE A 7 26.01 28.79 -38.04
C ILE A 7 24.98 27.71 -37.70
N LEU A 8 24.63 26.85 -38.68
CA LEU A 8 23.76 25.69 -38.47
C LEU A 8 24.38 24.61 -37.58
N SER A 9 25.71 24.39 -37.65
CA SER A 9 26.37 23.45 -36.72
C SER A 9 26.39 23.98 -35.30
N LYS A 10 26.44 25.31 -35.11
CA LYS A 10 26.45 25.95 -33.79
C LYS A 10 25.07 25.95 -33.14
N THR A 11 24.00 25.85 -33.93
CA THR A 11 22.62 25.65 -33.44
C THR A 11 22.28 24.17 -33.25
N HIS A 12 23.15 23.25 -33.66
CA HIS A 12 23.05 21.81 -33.36
C HIS A 12 23.94 21.42 -32.16
N GLU A 13 24.51 22.40 -31.46
CA GLU A 13 25.08 22.22 -30.13
C GLU A 13 23.89 22.00 -29.19
N TYR A 14 23.73 20.74 -28.80
CA TYR A 14 22.70 20.23 -27.89
C TYR A 14 22.67 21.10 -26.63
N ASP A 15 21.52 21.71 -26.35
CA ASP A 15 21.32 22.69 -25.29
C ASP A 15 21.23 21.97 -23.94
N ASP A 16 22.38 21.77 -23.30
CA ASP A 16 22.52 21.18 -21.96
C ASP A 16 21.97 22.06 -20.83
N ARG A 17 21.32 23.19 -21.13
CA ARG A 17 20.74 24.09 -20.12
C ARG A 17 19.52 23.51 -19.41
N PHE A 18 19.02 22.35 -19.83
CA PHE A 18 18.06 21.54 -19.08
C PHE A 18 18.74 20.47 -18.20
N THR A 19 20.06 20.33 -18.26
CA THR A 19 20.85 19.33 -17.53
C THR A 19 21.71 19.92 -16.41
N GLU A 20 21.42 21.13 -15.95
CA GLU A 20 21.99 21.63 -14.69
C GLU A 20 20.90 22.30 -13.82
N ASN A 21 20.68 21.67 -12.66
CA ASN A 21 20.36 22.32 -11.37
C ASN A 21 18.88 22.54 -11.00
N GLY A 22 17.93 21.89 -11.69
CA GLY A 22 16.50 22.00 -11.40
C GLY A 22 15.80 20.71 -10.93
N GLN A 23 16.43 19.55 -11.04
CA GLN A 23 15.89 18.29 -10.52
C GLN A 23 16.49 18.01 -9.13
N LEU A 24 15.95 18.69 -8.11
CA LEU A 24 16.21 18.42 -6.69
C LEU A 24 15.54 17.12 -6.22
N TRP A 25 15.76 16.03 -6.95
CA TRP A 25 15.37 14.67 -6.59
C TRP A 25 16.46 13.69 -7.03
N ASN A 26 17.74 14.00 -6.78
CA ASN A 26 18.81 13.12 -7.21
C ASN A 26 20.07 13.29 -6.38
N ASP A 27 19.97 12.94 -5.08
CA ASP A 27 21.14 12.55 -4.26
C ASP A 27 20.77 12.19 -2.80
N ALA A 28 19.49 12.30 -2.39
CA ALA A 28 19.02 11.71 -1.13
C ALA A 28 18.56 10.24 -1.28
N GLU A 29 18.46 9.73 -2.51
CA GLU A 29 18.12 8.33 -2.80
C GLU A 29 19.35 7.48 -3.18
N ASP A 30 20.54 8.06 -3.34
CA ASP A 30 21.75 7.32 -3.75
C ASP A 30 22.48 6.64 -2.57
N ASP A 31 21.91 6.68 -1.36
CA ASP A 31 22.28 5.76 -0.26
C ASP A 31 21.26 4.61 -0.11
N MET A 32 20.24 4.59 -0.98
CA MET A 32 19.30 3.47 -1.12
C MET A 32 19.64 2.58 -2.33
N THR A 33 20.69 2.95 -3.09
CA THR A 33 21.20 2.14 -4.18
C THR A 33 21.89 0.89 -3.65
N THR A 34 21.24 -0.25 -3.89
CA THR A 34 21.93 -1.52 -4.18
C THR A 34 22.72 -2.17 -3.05
N ARG A 35 22.42 -1.90 -1.76
CA ARG A 35 22.86 -2.80 -0.69
C ARG A 35 21.80 -3.87 -0.48
N TRP A 36 22.14 -5.12 -0.82
CA TRP A 36 21.40 -6.31 -0.40
C TRP A 36 21.40 -6.40 1.13
N SER A 37 20.52 -5.63 1.76
CA SER A 37 20.21 -5.76 3.18
C SER A 37 19.25 -6.94 3.36
N PHE A 38 19.27 -7.55 4.55
CA PHE A 38 18.36 -8.66 4.85
C PHE A 38 16.89 -8.26 4.65
N ALA A 39 16.51 -7.05 5.06
CA ALA A 39 15.17 -6.52 4.85
C ALA A 39 14.82 -6.39 3.35
N ALA A 40 15.73 -5.85 2.54
CA ALA A 40 15.52 -5.75 1.09
C ALA A 40 15.41 -7.13 0.43
N ALA A 41 16.20 -8.12 0.87
CA ALA A 41 16.13 -9.48 0.35
C ALA A 41 14.80 -10.18 0.71
N VAL A 42 14.29 -9.97 1.93
CA VAL A 42 12.98 -10.50 2.37
C VAL A 42 11.84 -9.86 1.59
N LEU A 43 11.88 -8.53 1.40
CA LEU A 43 10.89 -7.82 0.59
C LEU A 43 10.92 -8.26 -0.87
N TYR A 44 12.12 -8.43 -1.45
CA TYR A 44 12.28 -9.01 -2.78
C TYR A 44 11.63 -10.40 -2.87
N ALA A 45 11.97 -11.32 -1.94
CA ALA A 45 11.37 -12.65 -1.89
C ALA A 45 9.84 -12.62 -1.77
N LEU A 46 9.30 -11.75 -0.92
CA LEU A 46 7.85 -11.58 -0.75
C LEU A 46 7.17 -11.12 -2.04
N THR A 47 7.79 -10.19 -2.77
CA THR A 47 7.23 -9.64 -4.02
C THR A 47 7.30 -10.63 -5.19
N VAL A 48 8.33 -11.50 -5.21
CA VAL A 48 8.43 -12.63 -6.14
C VAL A 48 7.32 -13.65 -5.85
N ILE A 49 7.13 -14.03 -4.58
CA ILE A 49 6.09 -14.97 -4.17
C ILE A 49 4.68 -14.42 -4.45
N THR A 50 4.45 -13.14 -4.19
CA THR A 50 3.16 -12.46 -4.41
C THR A 50 2.94 -12.10 -5.87
N SER A 51 3.90 -12.37 -6.76
CA SER A 51 3.89 -12.01 -8.19
C SER A 51 3.72 -10.51 -8.48
N THR A 52 4.02 -9.64 -7.51
CA THR A 52 3.96 -8.18 -7.68
C THR A 52 5.12 -7.67 -8.54
N GLY A 53 6.34 -8.16 -8.27
CA GLY A 53 7.55 -7.86 -9.04
C GLY A 53 7.92 -6.36 -9.11
N TYR A 54 8.57 -5.82 -8.09
CA TYR A 54 9.15 -4.47 -8.16
C TYR A 54 10.52 -4.46 -8.85
N ASP A 55 10.81 -3.43 -9.66
CA ASP A 55 12.03 -3.31 -10.49
C ASP A 55 13.27 -2.81 -9.73
N HIS A 56 13.14 -2.46 -8.45
CA HIS A 56 14.22 -1.79 -7.70
C HIS A 56 15.39 -2.70 -7.31
N VAL A 57 15.19 -4.02 -7.20
CA VAL A 57 16.24 -4.97 -6.78
C VAL A 57 16.06 -6.27 -7.56
N THR A 58 16.92 -6.53 -8.54
CA THR A 58 16.93 -7.78 -9.30
C THR A 58 18.29 -8.48 -9.19
N PRO A 59 18.32 -9.82 -9.03
CA PRO A 59 19.57 -10.57 -9.03
C PRO A 59 20.17 -10.51 -10.43
N THR A 60 21.26 -9.76 -10.58
CA THR A 60 21.98 -9.64 -11.85
C THR A 60 22.77 -10.90 -12.20
N THR A 61 23.01 -11.79 -11.23
CA THR A 61 23.77 -13.04 -11.37
C THR A 61 22.94 -14.18 -11.97
N ASP A 62 23.54 -14.93 -12.90
CA ASP A 62 22.92 -16.08 -13.57
C ASP A 62 22.34 -17.15 -12.61
N PRO A 63 23.06 -17.61 -11.57
CA PRO A 63 22.50 -18.58 -10.63
C PRO A 63 21.37 -18.00 -9.76
N GLY A 64 21.42 -16.70 -9.43
CA GLY A 64 20.38 -16.03 -8.65
C GLY A 64 19.05 -15.97 -9.40
N ARG A 65 19.09 -15.74 -10.71
CA ARG A 65 17.89 -15.74 -11.57
C ARG A 65 17.21 -17.11 -11.61
N ILE A 66 18.01 -18.18 -11.76
CA ILE A 66 17.49 -19.56 -11.79
C ILE A 66 16.85 -19.90 -10.44
N PHE A 67 17.50 -19.54 -9.33
CA PHE A 67 16.94 -19.73 -7.99
C PHE A 67 15.59 -18.99 -7.83
N THR A 68 15.50 -17.72 -8.25
CA THR A 68 14.25 -16.95 -8.20
C THR A 68 13.13 -17.62 -8.98
N VAL A 69 13.41 -18.22 -10.15
CA VAL A 69 12.39 -18.93 -10.95
C VAL A 69 11.83 -20.14 -10.19
N PHE A 70 12.68 -21.00 -9.63
CA PHE A 70 12.22 -22.14 -8.83
C PHE A 70 11.50 -21.69 -7.56
N PHE A 71 12.00 -20.64 -6.92
CA PHE A 71 11.39 -20.05 -5.74
C PHE A 71 9.99 -19.50 -6.04
N GLY A 72 9.78 -18.84 -7.18
CA GLY A 72 8.48 -18.40 -7.64
C GLY A 72 7.53 -19.56 -7.95
N LEU A 73 8.00 -20.61 -8.65
CA LEU A 73 7.18 -21.77 -9.01
C LEU A 73 6.58 -22.51 -7.81
N ILE A 74 7.33 -22.60 -6.70
CA ILE A 74 6.85 -23.24 -5.47
C ILE A 74 6.17 -22.22 -4.55
N GLY A 75 6.67 -20.98 -4.54
CA GLY A 75 6.20 -19.92 -3.67
C GLY A 75 4.79 -19.44 -4.01
N ILE A 76 4.49 -19.21 -5.29
CA ILE A 76 3.16 -18.75 -5.74
C ILE A 76 2.02 -19.69 -5.30
N PRO A 77 2.07 -21.02 -5.55
CA PRO A 77 0.99 -21.92 -5.11
C PRO A 77 0.90 -22.00 -3.58
N LEU A 78 2.04 -21.99 -2.87
CA LEU A 78 2.04 -22.01 -1.40
C LEU A 78 1.41 -20.73 -0.82
N MET A 79 1.74 -19.57 -1.39
CA MET A 79 1.18 -18.28 -1.00
C MET A 79 -0.32 -18.21 -1.27
N PHE A 80 -0.78 -18.82 -2.36
CA PHE A 80 -2.20 -18.88 -2.67
C PHE A 80 -2.98 -19.70 -1.62
N ILE A 81 -2.40 -20.83 -1.17
CA ILE A 81 -2.99 -21.66 -0.11
C ILE A 81 -3.03 -20.88 1.21
N THR A 82 -1.94 -20.23 1.60
CA THR A 82 -1.91 -19.45 2.84
C THR A 82 -2.85 -18.24 2.79
N ALA A 83 -2.95 -17.58 1.64
CA ALA A 83 -3.90 -16.48 1.43
C ALA A 83 -5.35 -16.94 1.56
N ALA A 84 -5.69 -18.14 1.06
CA ALA A 84 -7.02 -18.71 1.22
C ALA A 84 -7.36 -18.96 2.71
N ASP A 85 -6.40 -19.46 3.49
CA ASP A 85 -6.60 -19.69 4.92
C ASP A 85 -6.66 -18.38 5.72
N ILE A 86 -5.84 -17.38 5.36
CA ILE A 86 -5.94 -16.02 5.91
C ILE A 86 -7.31 -15.42 5.58
N GLY A 87 -7.82 -15.63 4.36
CA GLY A 87 -9.15 -15.17 3.95
C GLY A 87 -10.27 -15.77 4.80
N LYS A 88 -10.20 -17.07 5.12
CA LYS A 88 -11.16 -17.72 6.03
C LYS A 88 -11.09 -17.14 7.44
N PHE A 89 -9.87 -16.97 7.97
CA PHE A 89 -9.65 -16.39 9.28
C PHE A 89 -10.19 -14.96 9.38
N LEU A 90 -9.92 -14.12 8.37
CA LEU A 90 -10.45 -12.77 8.27
C LEU A 90 -11.98 -12.77 8.17
N SER A 91 -12.57 -13.66 7.37
CA SER A 91 -14.02 -13.78 7.27
C SER A 91 -14.66 -14.14 8.61
N GLU A 92 -14.06 -15.05 9.37
CA GLU A 92 -14.55 -15.41 10.69
C GLU A 92 -14.45 -14.24 11.68
N ILE A 93 -13.32 -13.52 11.67
CA ILE A 93 -13.16 -12.30 12.48
C ILE A 93 -14.21 -11.26 12.12
N VAL A 94 -14.44 -11.04 10.83
CA VAL A 94 -15.43 -10.11 10.31
C VAL A 94 -16.82 -10.52 10.80
N ILE A 95 -17.25 -11.76 10.60
CA ILE A 95 -18.58 -12.19 11.06
C ILE A 95 -18.74 -12.00 12.57
N ARG A 96 -17.72 -12.34 13.36
CA ARG A 96 -17.71 -12.13 14.82
C ARG A 96 -17.76 -10.63 15.18
N SER A 97 -17.02 -9.78 14.48
CA SER A 97 -17.00 -8.34 14.74
C SER A 97 -18.31 -7.67 14.38
N TYR A 98 -18.92 -8.05 13.25
CA TYR A 98 -20.24 -7.57 12.85
C TYR A 98 -21.33 -8.02 13.82
N ALA A 99 -21.29 -9.27 14.30
CA ALA A 99 -22.24 -9.75 15.30
C ALA A 99 -22.14 -8.92 16.61
N LYS A 100 -20.92 -8.65 17.07
CA LYS A 100 -20.69 -7.80 18.25
C LYS A 100 -21.12 -6.35 18.03
N LEU A 101 -20.88 -5.82 16.84
CA LEU A 101 -21.27 -4.46 16.47
C LEU A 101 -22.80 -4.32 16.42
N LEU A 102 -23.51 -5.35 15.95
CA LEU A 102 -24.96 -5.39 15.93
C LEU A 102 -25.56 -5.42 17.35
N GLU A 103 -25.01 -6.26 18.25
CA GLU A 103 -25.38 -6.27 19.67
C GLU A 103 -25.19 -4.89 20.30
N PHE A 104 -24.04 -4.26 20.02
CA PHE A 104 -23.74 -2.92 20.49
C PHE A 104 -24.72 -1.88 19.92
N TRP A 105 -25.09 -1.99 18.64
CA TRP A 105 -26.07 -1.09 18.02
C TRP A 105 -27.45 -1.18 18.69
N HIS A 106 -27.90 -2.39 19.02
CA HIS A 106 -29.14 -2.58 19.78
C HIS A 106 -29.06 -1.97 21.19
N PHE A 107 -27.93 -2.10 21.88
CA PHE A 107 -27.73 -1.45 23.19
C PHE A 107 -27.81 0.09 23.09
N ILE A 108 -27.17 0.67 22.06
CA ILE A 108 -27.24 2.11 21.80
C ILE A 108 -28.67 2.54 21.49
N ALA A 109 -29.38 1.81 20.62
CA ALA A 109 -30.77 2.09 20.31
C ALA A 109 -31.67 2.05 21.56
N SER A 110 -31.47 1.04 22.43
CA SER A 110 -32.20 0.95 23.70
C SER A 110 -31.89 2.11 24.64
N THR A 111 -30.64 2.58 24.68
CA THR A 111 -30.24 3.72 25.52
C THR A 111 -30.83 5.03 25.00
N VAL A 112 -30.88 5.22 23.68
CA VAL A 112 -31.52 6.39 23.05
C VAL A 112 -33.02 6.41 23.32
N GLU A 113 -33.69 5.25 23.24
CA GLU A 113 -35.13 5.18 23.51
C GLU A 113 -35.42 5.45 24.99
N LEU A 114 -34.62 4.92 25.92
CA LEU A 114 -34.75 5.24 27.35
C LEU A 114 -34.52 6.73 27.64
N LEU A 115 -33.54 7.36 26.99
CA LEU A 115 -33.31 8.79 27.09
C LEU A 115 -34.49 9.59 26.53
N ARG A 116 -35.07 9.16 25.40
CA ARG A 116 -36.24 9.77 24.80
C ARG A 116 -37.44 9.68 25.74
N THR A 117 -37.79 8.48 26.21
CA THR A 117 -38.94 8.30 27.13
C THR A 117 -38.73 9.12 28.40
N ASN A 118 -37.54 9.08 29.01
CA ASN A 118 -37.27 9.82 30.25
C ASN A 118 -37.27 11.35 30.09
N MET A 119 -36.85 11.88 28.93
CA MET A 119 -36.84 13.32 28.65
C MET A 119 -38.20 13.87 28.21
N PHE A 120 -39.02 13.07 27.50
CA PHE A 120 -40.27 13.56 26.92
C PHE A 120 -41.48 13.27 27.82
N ASP A 121 -41.56 12.10 28.45
CA ASP A 121 -42.69 11.78 29.34
C ASP A 121 -42.49 12.36 30.76
N GLY A 122 -41.24 12.47 31.22
CA GLY A 122 -40.93 13.08 32.53
C GLY A 122 -41.27 14.57 32.63
N GLU A 123 -41.28 15.30 31.52
CA GLU A 123 -41.71 16.70 31.47
C GLU A 123 -43.24 16.81 31.53
N ILE A 124 -43.96 15.97 30.77
CA ILE A 124 -45.44 16.02 30.65
C ILE A 124 -46.11 15.68 32.00
N ASP A 125 -45.64 14.64 32.69
CA ASP A 125 -46.16 14.26 34.00
C ASP A 125 -45.91 15.36 35.07
N SER A 126 -44.84 16.15 34.92
CA SER A 126 -44.51 17.24 35.85
C SER A 126 -45.36 18.50 35.62
N VAL A 127 -45.80 18.73 34.39
CA VAL A 127 -46.61 19.90 33.99
C VAL A 127 -48.10 19.67 34.31
N ASP A 128 -48.61 18.46 34.15
CA ASP A 128 -50.00 18.12 34.50
C ASP A 128 -50.23 17.96 36.03
N SER A 129 -49.14 17.87 36.81
CA SER A 129 -49.16 17.76 38.28
C SER A 129 -49.10 19.10 39.03
N LEU A 130 -49.03 20.22 38.32
CA LEU A 130 -48.98 21.60 38.84
C LEU A 130 -50.34 22.30 38.70
#